data_AF-A0A6L8RYZ0-F1
#
_entry.id   AF-A0A6L8RYZ0-F1
#
_cell.length_a   1.000
_cell.length_b   1.000
_cell.length_c   1.000
_cell.angle_alpha   90.00
_cell.angle_beta   90.00
_cell.angle_gamma   90.00
#
_symmetry.space_group_name_H-M   'P 1'
#
loop_
_entity.id
_entity.type
_entity.pdbx_description
1 polymer ?
#
loop_
_entity_poly.entity_id
_entity_poly.type
_entity_poly.pdbx_seq_one_letter_code
_entity_poly.pdbx_strand_id
1 'polypeptide(L)'
;MENQENQEKKHKRRVRYSGTHPRNYKEKYKELNPEKYADTISKVIKKGGTPAGMHISICVNEILDFFDIQPGQQGLDATLGYGGHTSKMLEKLQGEGHIYGLDVDPIESAKTKKRLEEKGFGPDILTVKLENFANIDKVAEEAGKFDFVLADLGVSSMQIDNPDRGFTFKAEGPLDLRMNPEKGISAAERLRDISKEELTGMLIENSDEPYAEEIAEAITEKIRKGGKIETTTGLHQVIEETLAFIPEKERKEAVRKSSQRVFQALRIDVNNEFEVLYDFLDKLPGVLKPGGKVAILTFHSGEDRLVKKSFKQWKKEGLYSEIAKDVIRPSKEECFRNSRAKCTKMRWAIRAEE
;
A
#
# COMPACT_ATOMS: atom_id res chain seq x y z
N MET A 1 34.68 36.66 -36.49
CA MET A 1 34.08 35.37 -36.81
C MET A 1 33.88 34.63 -35.52
N GLU A 2 32.66 34.61 -35.00
CA GLU A 2 32.24 33.69 -33.93
C GLU A 2 30.70 33.70 -33.94
N ASN A 3 30.13 32.77 -34.71
CA ASN A 3 28.71 32.52 -34.74
C ASN A 3 28.36 31.67 -33.51
N GLN A 4 27.55 32.22 -32.61
CA GLN A 4 26.87 31.45 -31.58
C GLN A 4 25.83 30.55 -32.26
N GLU A 5 26.06 29.24 -32.25
CA GLU A 5 25.08 28.25 -32.67
C GLU A 5 23.90 28.23 -31.69
N ASN A 6 22.79 28.78 -32.16
CA ASN A 6 21.48 28.69 -31.53
C ASN A 6 20.98 27.24 -31.71
N GLN A 7 21.24 26.36 -30.74
CA GLN A 7 20.62 25.04 -30.72
C GLN A 7 19.13 25.18 -30.38
N GLU A 8 18.30 25.30 -31.43
CA GLU A 8 16.85 25.15 -31.33
C GLU A 8 16.50 23.78 -30.74
N LYS A 9 16.07 23.76 -29.47
CA LYS A 9 15.43 22.59 -28.87
C LYS A 9 14.17 22.27 -29.69
N LYS A 10 14.24 21.30 -30.59
CA LYS A 10 13.09 20.74 -31.31
C LYS A 10 12.01 20.34 -30.30
N HIS A 11 10.95 21.14 -30.19
CA HIS A 11 9.79 20.82 -29.38
C HIS A 11 9.07 19.59 -29.96
N LYS A 12 9.30 18.42 -29.37
CA LYS A 12 8.60 17.19 -29.75
C LYS A 12 7.12 17.34 -29.40
N ARG A 13 6.25 17.35 -30.42
CA ARG A 13 4.80 17.52 -30.26
C ARG A 13 4.24 16.39 -29.38
N ARG A 14 3.53 16.76 -28.31
CA ARG A 14 2.92 15.80 -27.36
C ARG A 14 1.92 14.91 -28.09
N VAL A 15 1.98 13.60 -27.86
CA VAL A 15 0.99 12.64 -28.38
C VAL A 15 -0.32 12.89 -27.64
N ARG A 16 -1.34 13.38 -28.36
CA ARG A 16 -2.72 13.48 -27.83
C ARG A 16 -3.40 12.12 -27.98
N TYR A 17 -4.35 11.82 -27.09
CA TYR A 17 -5.23 10.67 -27.21
C TYR A 17 -5.88 10.65 -28.60
N SER A 18 -5.98 9.48 -29.23
CA SER A 18 -6.81 9.28 -30.42
C SER A 18 -8.29 9.17 -30.02
N GLY A 19 -8.87 10.26 -29.50
CA GLY A 19 -10.26 10.30 -29.04
C GLY A 19 -10.52 11.30 -27.91
N THR A 20 -11.79 11.41 -27.49
CA THR A 20 -12.21 12.23 -26.35
C THR A 20 -11.81 11.64 -24.99
N HIS A 21 -11.55 10.32 -24.92
CA HIS A 21 -11.15 9.61 -23.70
C HIS A 21 -10.04 8.57 -24.00
N PRO A 22 -9.08 8.33 -23.08
CA PRO A 22 -8.12 7.25 -23.18
C PRO A 22 -8.83 5.89 -23.19
N ARG A 23 -8.38 4.98 -24.06
CA ARG A 23 -8.92 3.62 -24.17
C ARG A 23 -8.18 2.62 -23.28
N ASN A 24 -6.91 2.86 -22.97
CA ASN A 24 -6.11 2.02 -22.06
C ASN A 24 -5.27 2.88 -21.09
N TYR A 25 -4.76 2.26 -20.01
CA TYR A 25 -3.96 2.97 -19.00
C TYR A 25 -2.65 3.55 -19.57
N LYS A 26 -2.02 2.84 -20.52
CA LYS A 26 -0.76 3.29 -21.17
C LYS A 26 -0.94 4.60 -21.95
N GLU A 27 -2.14 4.86 -22.48
CA GLU A 27 -2.48 6.13 -23.13
C GLU A 27 -2.61 7.28 -22.12
N LYS A 28 -2.87 7.02 -20.83
CA LYS A 28 -3.13 8.01 -19.78
C LYS A 28 -1.88 8.72 -19.26
N TYR A 29 -1.12 9.34 -20.15
CA TYR A 29 0.13 10.04 -19.82
C TYR A 29 0.01 11.16 -18.76
N LYS A 30 -1.20 11.64 -18.49
CA LYS A 30 -1.48 12.61 -17.41
C LYS A 30 -1.49 11.97 -16.02
N GLU A 31 -1.99 10.74 -15.92
CA GLU A 31 -1.98 9.94 -14.69
C GLU A 31 -0.55 9.44 -14.42
N LEU A 32 0.27 9.23 -15.46
CA LEU A 32 1.67 8.81 -15.33
C LEU A 32 2.65 9.93 -14.86
N ASN A 33 2.25 11.21 -14.94
CA ASN A 33 3.07 12.35 -14.50
C ASN A 33 2.17 13.43 -13.88
N PRO A 34 1.56 13.18 -12.71
CA PRO A 34 0.54 14.06 -12.16
C PRO A 34 1.08 15.46 -11.89
N GLU A 35 2.32 15.56 -11.40
CA GLU A 35 2.98 16.82 -11.05
C GLU A 35 3.04 17.82 -12.22
N LYS A 36 2.91 17.35 -13.47
CA LYS A 36 2.88 18.20 -14.68
C LYS A 36 1.49 18.73 -15.04
N TYR A 37 0.42 18.35 -14.32
CA TYR A 37 -0.98 18.62 -14.67
C TYR A 37 -1.82 19.13 -13.48
N ALA A 38 -1.31 20.13 -12.75
CA ALA A 38 -1.93 20.72 -11.56
C ALA A 38 -3.42 21.09 -11.73
N ASP A 39 -3.83 21.68 -12.86
CA ASP A 39 -5.24 22.10 -13.08
C ASP A 39 -6.23 20.94 -13.18
N THR A 40 -5.78 19.79 -13.70
CA THR A 40 -6.62 18.57 -13.80
C THR A 40 -6.74 17.92 -12.43
N ILE A 41 -5.64 17.94 -11.66
CA ILE A 41 -5.58 17.49 -10.27
C ILE A 41 -6.52 18.28 -9.37
N SER A 42 -6.46 19.63 -9.43
CA SER A 42 -7.32 20.48 -8.61
C SER A 42 -8.81 20.24 -8.85
N LYS A 43 -9.21 19.89 -10.08
CA LYS A 43 -10.60 19.55 -10.41
C LYS A 43 -11.04 18.21 -9.83
N VAL A 44 -10.16 17.20 -9.81
CA VAL A 44 -10.46 15.88 -9.23
C VAL A 44 -10.49 15.96 -7.70
N ILE A 45 -9.54 16.67 -7.09
CA ILE A 45 -9.51 16.93 -5.64
C ILE A 45 -10.75 17.74 -5.20
N LYS A 46 -11.15 18.78 -5.94
CA LYS A 46 -12.38 19.55 -5.66
C LYS A 46 -13.66 18.71 -5.71
N LYS A 47 -13.65 17.59 -6.44
CA LYS A 47 -14.75 16.62 -6.50
C LYS A 47 -14.65 15.52 -5.44
N GLY A 48 -13.67 15.61 -4.53
CA GLY A 48 -13.42 14.62 -3.48
C GLY A 48 -12.81 13.30 -3.99
N GLY A 49 -12.20 13.31 -5.17
CA GLY A 49 -11.49 12.17 -5.74
C GLY A 49 -9.97 12.30 -5.56
N THR A 50 -9.30 11.17 -5.42
CA THR A 50 -7.83 11.10 -5.53
C THR A 50 -7.48 10.94 -7.01
N PRO A 51 -6.73 11.87 -7.64
CA PRO A 51 -6.31 11.73 -9.03
C PRO A 51 -5.51 10.45 -9.23
N ALA A 52 -5.80 9.72 -10.31
CA ALA A 52 -5.04 8.53 -10.65
C ALA A 52 -3.57 8.88 -10.90
N GLY A 53 -2.68 8.07 -10.31
CA GLY A 53 -1.24 8.34 -10.28
C GLY A 53 -0.79 9.36 -9.25
N MET A 54 -1.68 9.92 -8.42
CA MET A 54 -1.29 10.64 -7.20
C MET A 54 -1.51 9.77 -5.96
N HIS A 55 -0.50 9.71 -5.12
CA HIS A 55 -0.62 9.21 -3.76
C HIS A 55 -0.64 10.40 -2.80
N ILE A 56 -1.75 10.55 -2.08
CA ILE A 56 -1.88 11.50 -0.96
C ILE A 56 -1.70 10.67 0.30
N SER A 57 -0.55 10.85 0.95
CA SER A 57 -0.24 10.22 2.24
C SER A 57 -1.30 10.57 3.27
N ILE A 58 -1.65 9.59 4.10
CA ILE A 58 -2.73 9.69 5.09
C ILE A 58 -2.14 9.94 6.48
N CYS A 59 -2.83 10.72 7.32
CA CYS A 59 -2.40 11.07 8.68
C CYS A 59 -1.00 11.71 8.76
N VAL A 60 -0.59 12.47 7.73
CA VAL A 60 0.78 13.02 7.66
C VAL A 60 1.09 13.93 8.85
N ASN A 61 0.17 14.84 9.18
CA ASN A 61 0.42 15.79 10.27
C ASN A 61 0.45 15.07 11.61
N GLU A 62 -0.49 14.15 11.84
CA GLU A 62 -0.56 13.34 13.04
C GLU A 62 0.71 12.50 13.24
N ILE A 63 1.28 11.94 12.17
CA ILE A 63 2.55 11.22 12.21
C ILE A 63 3.71 12.15 12.55
N LEU A 64 3.81 13.31 11.89
CA LEU A 64 4.90 14.26 12.14
C LEU A 64 4.84 14.85 13.55
N ASP A 65 3.65 15.20 14.01
CA ASP A 65 3.42 15.74 15.36
C ASP A 65 3.74 14.68 16.43
N PHE A 66 3.38 13.42 16.18
CA PHE A 66 3.71 12.33 17.10
C PHE A 66 5.21 12.05 17.14
N PHE A 67 5.86 11.91 15.98
CA PHE A 67 7.28 11.63 15.92
C PHE A 67 8.12 12.78 16.48
N ASP A 68 7.72 14.02 16.24
CA ASP A 68 8.49 15.21 16.63
C ASP A 68 9.95 15.10 16.17
N ILE A 69 10.11 14.81 14.88
CA ILE A 69 11.41 14.50 14.26
C ILE A 69 12.36 15.69 14.40
N GLN A 70 13.54 15.41 14.95
CA GLN A 70 14.63 16.38 15.10
C GLN A 70 15.75 16.13 14.07
N PRO A 71 16.47 17.18 13.64
CA PRO A 71 17.71 17.01 12.88
C PRO A 71 18.70 16.06 13.57
N GLY A 72 19.39 15.25 12.78
CA GLY A 72 20.36 14.25 13.23
C GLY A 72 19.76 12.89 13.60
N GLN A 73 18.43 12.76 13.65
CA GLN A 73 17.77 11.49 13.97
C GLN A 73 17.82 10.49 12.81
N GLN A 74 17.75 9.20 13.19
CA GLN A 74 17.67 8.09 12.26
C GLN A 74 16.27 7.50 12.23
N GLY A 75 15.68 7.45 11.04
CA GLY A 75 14.33 6.97 10.80
C GLY A 75 14.26 5.73 9.92
N LEU A 76 13.13 5.04 9.97
CA LEU A 76 12.79 3.99 9.03
C LEU A 76 11.34 4.15 8.54
N ASP A 77 11.14 4.11 7.24
CA ASP A 77 9.83 3.94 6.59
C ASP A 77 9.75 2.51 6.07
N ALA A 78 8.98 1.66 6.74
CA ALA A 78 8.86 0.23 6.47
C ALA A 78 8.10 -0.07 5.17
N THR A 79 7.42 0.93 4.60
CA THR A 79 6.50 0.81 3.47
C THR A 79 6.61 2.04 2.59
N LEU A 80 7.81 2.26 2.05
CA LEU A 80 8.19 3.47 1.32
C LEU A 80 7.14 3.87 0.28
N GLY A 81 6.62 2.91 -0.51
CA GLY A 81 5.54 3.13 -1.45
C GLY A 81 5.83 4.27 -2.41
N TYR A 82 4.98 5.31 -2.42
CA TYR A 82 5.18 6.51 -3.24
C TYR A 82 6.20 7.52 -2.63
N GLY A 83 6.64 7.31 -1.39
CA GLY A 83 7.57 8.19 -0.68
C GLY A 83 6.94 9.49 -0.19
N GLY A 84 5.61 9.54 -0.05
CA GLY A 84 4.92 10.75 0.40
C GLY A 84 5.21 11.07 1.86
N HIS A 85 5.13 10.07 2.75
CA HIS A 85 5.50 10.22 4.16
C HIS A 85 7.00 10.41 4.33
N THR A 86 7.82 9.55 3.72
CA THR A 86 9.28 9.70 3.69
C THR A 86 9.72 11.10 3.28
N SER A 87 9.19 11.67 2.19
CA SER A 87 9.52 13.04 1.76
C SER A 87 9.24 14.08 2.85
N LYS A 88 8.18 13.91 3.64
CA LYS A 88 7.80 14.83 4.72
C LYS A 88 8.63 14.63 5.98
N MET A 89 9.02 13.39 6.28
CA MET A 89 9.96 13.10 7.37
C MET A 89 11.36 13.62 7.05
N LEU A 90 11.83 13.47 5.80
CA LEU A 90 13.11 14.02 5.33
C LEU A 90 13.17 15.54 5.42
N GLU A 91 12.07 16.25 5.12
CA GLU A 91 11.98 17.71 5.31
C GLU A 91 12.26 18.13 6.77
N LYS A 92 11.90 17.30 7.76
CA LYS A 92 12.12 17.58 9.19
C LYS A 92 13.56 17.36 9.65
N LEU A 93 14.30 16.49 8.97
CA LEU A 93 15.71 16.22 9.25
C LEU A 93 16.63 17.40 8.87
N GLN A 94 16.18 18.32 8.02
CA GLN A 94 16.94 19.52 7.63
C GLN A 94 18.35 19.25 7.09
N GLY A 95 18.57 18.09 6.47
CA GLY A 95 19.88 17.69 5.95
C GLY A 95 20.75 16.90 6.93
N GLU A 96 20.30 16.71 8.17
CA GLU A 96 21.05 16.00 9.21
C GLU A 96 20.28 14.75 9.67
N GLY A 97 20.95 13.60 9.72
CA GLY A 97 20.32 12.32 10.05
C GLY A 97 20.11 11.46 8.81
N HIS A 98 19.29 10.41 8.92
CA HIS A 98 19.13 9.43 7.83
C HIS A 98 17.78 8.72 7.89
N ILE A 99 17.16 8.44 6.74
CA ILE A 99 15.97 7.56 6.66
C ILE A 99 16.28 6.32 5.82
N TYR A 100 15.88 5.16 6.33
CA TYR A 100 15.86 3.91 5.58
C TYR A 100 14.44 3.65 5.08
N GLY A 101 14.24 3.62 3.76
CA GLY A 101 12.95 3.28 3.13
C GLY A 101 12.95 1.85 2.62
N LEU A 102 12.03 1.02 3.10
CA LEU A 102 11.85 -0.38 2.69
C LEU A 102 10.61 -0.52 1.81
N ASP A 103 10.70 -1.36 0.79
CA ASP A 103 9.55 -1.79 0.01
C ASP A 103 9.87 -3.12 -0.69
N VAL A 104 8.86 -3.94 -0.93
CA VAL A 104 9.01 -5.22 -1.63
C VAL A 104 8.84 -5.09 -3.15
N ASP A 105 8.26 -3.98 -3.62
CA ASP A 105 7.90 -3.75 -5.02
C ASP A 105 9.09 -3.18 -5.82
N PRO A 106 9.76 -3.99 -6.68
CA PRO A 106 10.89 -3.52 -7.49
C PRO A 106 10.52 -2.41 -8.47
N ILE A 107 9.26 -2.36 -8.92
CA ILE A 107 8.79 -1.42 -9.93
C ILE A 107 8.57 -0.04 -9.30
N GLU A 108 7.88 0.02 -8.17
CA GLU A 108 7.56 1.28 -7.51
C GLU A 108 8.75 1.84 -6.72
N SER A 109 9.57 0.99 -6.09
CA SER A 109 10.78 1.42 -5.37
C SER A 109 11.74 2.18 -6.26
N ALA A 110 12.01 1.68 -7.47
CA ALA A 110 12.91 2.35 -8.41
C ALA A 110 12.39 3.73 -8.83
N LYS A 111 11.07 3.85 -9.06
CA LYS A 111 10.44 5.14 -9.40
C LYS A 111 10.46 6.09 -8.21
N THR A 112 10.19 5.61 -7.00
CA THR A 112 10.15 6.43 -5.79
C THR A 112 11.54 6.92 -5.38
N LYS A 113 12.56 6.06 -5.45
CA LYS A 113 13.96 6.47 -5.25
C LYS A 113 14.33 7.63 -6.17
N LYS A 114 14.13 7.46 -7.47
CA LYS A 114 14.39 8.51 -8.46
C LYS A 114 13.63 9.81 -8.16
N ARG A 115 12.35 9.70 -7.78
CA ARG A 115 11.51 10.86 -7.44
C ARG A 115 12.03 11.62 -6.21
N LEU A 116 12.53 10.91 -5.21
CA LEU A 116 13.09 11.52 -4.00
C LEU A 116 14.47 12.14 -4.27
N GLU A 117 15.30 11.49 -5.09
CA GLU A 117 16.58 12.06 -5.56
C GLU A 117 16.36 13.36 -6.35
N GLU A 118 15.38 13.40 -7.25
CA GLU A 118 15.00 14.61 -8.01
C GLU A 118 14.49 15.75 -7.11
N LYS A 119 14.06 15.44 -5.87
CA LYS A 119 13.69 16.44 -4.84
C LYS A 119 14.88 16.88 -3.97
N GLY A 120 16.08 16.37 -4.22
CA GLY A 120 17.29 16.68 -3.45
C GLY A 120 17.57 15.74 -2.28
N PHE A 121 16.80 14.65 -2.12
CA PHE A 121 17.07 13.63 -1.11
C PHE A 121 17.97 12.55 -1.68
N GLY A 122 19.28 12.81 -1.62
CA GLY A 122 20.33 11.92 -2.09
C GLY A 122 20.69 10.80 -1.10
N PRO A 123 21.69 9.97 -1.46
CA PRO A 123 22.13 8.85 -0.63
C PRO A 123 22.69 9.25 0.74
N ASP A 124 23.06 10.52 0.92
CA ASP A 124 23.59 11.05 2.19
C ASP A 124 22.53 11.15 3.30
N ILE A 125 21.24 11.13 2.95
CA ILE A 125 20.11 11.25 3.91
C ILE A 125 19.05 10.16 3.73
N LEU A 126 19.08 9.42 2.62
CA LEU A 126 18.07 8.42 2.28
C LEU A 126 18.72 7.16 1.70
N THR A 127 18.43 6.01 2.33
CA THR A 127 18.74 4.68 1.77
C THR A 127 17.45 3.95 1.43
N VAL A 128 17.25 3.61 0.16
CA VAL A 128 16.11 2.79 -0.29
C VAL A 128 16.56 1.35 -0.49
N LYS A 129 15.88 0.40 0.19
CA LYS A 129 16.17 -1.04 0.08
C LYS A 129 14.95 -1.81 -0.43
N LEU A 130 15.21 -2.72 -1.37
CA LEU A 130 14.24 -3.73 -1.79
C LEU A 130 14.23 -4.87 -0.77
N GLU A 131 13.49 -4.68 0.30
CA GLU A 131 13.45 -5.57 1.46
C GLU A 131 12.05 -5.60 2.07
N ASN A 132 11.65 -6.77 2.55
CA ASN A 132 10.42 -6.93 3.31
C ASN A 132 10.65 -6.43 4.73
N PHE A 133 9.74 -5.61 5.25
CA PHE A 133 9.86 -5.06 6.59
C PHE A 133 9.85 -6.12 7.71
N ALA A 134 9.43 -7.37 7.46
CA ALA A 134 9.64 -8.49 8.38
C ALA A 134 11.13 -8.73 8.71
N ASN A 135 12.05 -8.26 7.87
CA ASN A 135 13.51 -8.29 8.07
C ASN A 135 14.07 -7.00 8.68
N ILE A 136 13.25 -6.21 9.39
CA ILE A 136 13.69 -4.94 10.00
C ILE A 136 14.87 -5.11 10.97
N ASP A 137 14.99 -6.26 11.62
CA ASP A 137 16.13 -6.65 12.46
C ASP A 137 17.45 -6.60 11.68
N LYS A 138 17.49 -7.20 10.49
CA LYS A 138 18.67 -7.19 9.61
C LYS A 138 19.00 -5.79 9.11
N VAL A 139 17.98 -4.98 8.85
CA VAL A 139 18.19 -3.56 8.46
C VAL A 139 18.79 -2.79 9.64
N ALA A 140 18.35 -3.04 10.86
CA ALA A 140 18.89 -2.42 12.07
C ALA A 140 20.31 -2.90 12.42
N GLU A 141 20.69 -4.13 12.07
CA GLU A 141 22.08 -4.61 12.21
C GLU A 141 23.06 -3.78 11.37
N GLU A 142 22.64 -3.37 10.16
CA GLU A 142 23.44 -2.54 9.26
C GLU A 142 23.35 -1.05 9.61
N ALA A 143 22.14 -0.54 9.88
CA ALA A 143 21.87 0.87 10.09
C ALA A 143 22.11 1.34 11.53
N GLY A 144 22.06 0.44 12.50
CA GLY A 144 21.82 0.76 13.90
C GLY A 144 20.33 0.94 14.21
N LYS A 145 20.03 1.24 15.48
CA LYS A 145 18.66 1.43 15.97
C LYS A 145 18.03 2.75 15.49
N PHE A 146 16.70 2.81 15.48
CA PHE A 146 15.93 3.94 14.95
C PHE A 146 15.32 4.81 16.06
N ASP A 147 15.33 6.13 15.84
CA ASP A 147 14.60 7.11 16.64
C ASP A 147 13.10 7.09 16.30
N PHE A 148 12.76 6.83 15.05
CA PHE A 148 11.37 6.67 14.61
C PHE A 148 11.18 5.61 13.52
N VAL A 149 10.05 4.90 13.57
CA VAL A 149 9.65 3.89 12.57
C VAL A 149 8.22 4.14 12.11
N LEU A 150 8.00 4.24 10.81
CA LEU A 150 6.68 4.31 10.18
C LEU A 150 6.37 3.00 9.44
N ALA A 151 5.14 2.52 9.52
CA ALA A 151 4.60 1.52 8.61
C ALA A 151 3.18 1.90 8.16
N ASP A 152 3.00 2.16 6.86
CA ASP A 152 1.73 2.40 6.18
C ASP A 152 1.29 1.11 5.46
N LEU A 153 0.53 0.27 6.17
CA LEU A 153 0.25 -1.10 5.70
C LEU A 153 -0.68 -1.14 4.48
N GLY A 154 -0.65 -2.26 3.77
CA GLY A 154 -1.52 -2.50 2.62
C GLY A 154 -0.88 -2.08 1.29
N VAL A 155 -1.74 -1.80 0.31
CA VAL A 155 -1.31 -1.60 -1.08
C VAL A 155 -1.22 -0.13 -1.46
N SER A 156 -0.22 0.19 -2.28
CA SER A 156 -0.06 1.54 -2.79
C SER A 156 -1.15 1.87 -3.82
N SER A 157 -1.48 3.16 -3.93
CA SER A 157 -2.36 3.66 -5.00
C SER A 157 -1.84 3.26 -6.39
N MET A 158 -0.53 3.19 -6.57
CA MET A 158 0.10 2.87 -7.85
C MET A 158 -0.15 1.41 -8.26
N GLN A 159 -0.17 0.50 -7.28
CA GLN A 159 -0.52 -0.90 -7.49
C GLN A 159 -2.00 -1.06 -7.87
N ILE A 160 -2.90 -0.33 -7.21
CA ILE A 160 -4.34 -0.36 -7.53
C ILE A 160 -4.65 0.29 -8.89
N ASP A 161 -4.03 1.43 -9.17
CA ASP A 161 -4.35 2.24 -10.35
C ASP A 161 -3.79 1.64 -11.65
N ASN A 162 -2.79 0.74 -11.56
CA ASN A 162 -2.24 0.02 -12.70
C ASN A 162 -2.94 -1.34 -12.90
N PRO A 163 -3.80 -1.51 -13.93
CA PRO A 163 -4.51 -2.77 -14.15
C PRO A 163 -3.58 -3.96 -14.40
N ASP A 164 -2.38 -3.71 -14.97
CA ASP A 164 -1.38 -4.76 -15.23
C ASP A 164 -0.89 -5.45 -13.93
N ARG A 165 -1.17 -4.85 -12.76
CA ARG A 165 -0.85 -5.42 -11.44
C ARG A 165 -1.94 -6.29 -10.83
N GLY A 166 -3.16 -6.23 -11.35
CA GLY A 166 -4.26 -7.11 -10.93
C GLY A 166 -4.96 -6.76 -9.61
N PHE A 167 -4.65 -5.64 -8.95
CA PHE A 167 -5.22 -5.28 -7.64
C PHE A 167 -6.66 -4.75 -7.67
N THR A 168 -7.26 -4.58 -8.87
CA THR A 168 -8.60 -4.02 -9.02
C THR A 168 -9.46 -4.90 -9.92
N PHE A 169 -10.68 -5.20 -9.47
CA PHE A 169 -11.71 -5.84 -10.29
C PHE A 169 -12.46 -4.86 -11.21
N LYS A 170 -12.20 -3.55 -11.09
CA LYS A 170 -12.89 -2.51 -11.89
C LYS A 170 -12.33 -2.36 -13.30
N ALA A 171 -11.12 -2.86 -13.52
CA ALA A 171 -10.45 -2.85 -14.81
C ALA A 171 -9.86 -4.23 -15.04
N GLU A 172 -9.91 -4.70 -16.28
CA GLU A 172 -9.34 -5.98 -16.64
C GLU A 172 -7.81 -5.93 -16.59
N GLY A 173 -7.23 -6.96 -15.98
CA GLY A 173 -5.81 -7.21 -15.88
C GLY A 173 -5.55 -8.65 -15.45
N PRO A 174 -4.29 -9.11 -15.44
CA PRO A 174 -3.97 -10.44 -14.93
C PRO A 174 -4.36 -10.55 -13.46
N LEU A 175 -4.89 -11.69 -13.04
CA LEU A 175 -5.15 -11.96 -11.63
C LEU A 175 -3.82 -12.32 -10.93
N ASP A 176 -3.02 -11.28 -10.65
CA ASP A 176 -1.68 -11.43 -10.05
C ASP A 176 -1.69 -11.20 -8.52
N LEU A 177 -2.03 -9.98 -8.08
CA LEU A 177 -2.08 -9.57 -6.67
C LEU A 177 -0.75 -9.59 -5.89
N ARG A 178 0.38 -9.97 -6.51
CA ARG A 178 1.68 -9.87 -5.83
C ARG A 178 2.17 -8.42 -5.74
N MET A 179 2.60 -8.03 -4.54
CA MET A 179 3.30 -6.77 -4.31
C MET A 179 4.69 -6.79 -4.97
N ASN A 180 5.37 -7.94 -4.93
CA ASN A 180 6.57 -8.21 -5.71
C ASN A 180 6.23 -9.18 -6.87
N PRO A 181 6.10 -8.70 -8.12
CA PRO A 181 5.71 -9.56 -9.25
C PRO A 181 6.82 -10.55 -9.69
N GLU A 182 8.04 -10.44 -9.15
CA GLU A 182 9.18 -11.29 -9.49
C GLU A 182 9.34 -12.50 -8.56
N LYS A 183 8.58 -12.57 -7.47
CA LYS A 183 8.71 -13.62 -6.44
C LYS A 183 7.34 -14.19 -6.06
N GLY A 184 7.33 -15.48 -5.68
CA GLY A 184 6.11 -16.18 -5.26
C GLY A 184 5.17 -16.52 -6.42
N ILE A 185 4.01 -17.07 -6.09
CA ILE A 185 2.98 -17.49 -7.05
C ILE A 185 1.90 -16.41 -7.17
N SER A 186 1.35 -16.24 -8.37
CA SER A 186 0.28 -15.26 -8.60
C SER A 186 -1.07 -15.77 -8.04
N ALA A 187 -2.04 -14.89 -7.82
CA ALA A 187 -3.38 -15.27 -7.37
C ALA A 187 -4.09 -16.23 -8.34
N ALA A 188 -3.90 -16.06 -9.66
CA ALA A 188 -4.41 -16.99 -10.65
C ALA A 188 -3.79 -18.39 -10.46
N GLU A 189 -2.48 -18.45 -10.22
CA GLU A 189 -1.78 -19.72 -10.00
C GLU A 189 -2.20 -20.36 -8.69
N ARG A 190 -2.31 -19.56 -7.63
CA ARG A 190 -2.80 -19.96 -6.31
C ARG A 190 -4.18 -20.60 -6.39
N LEU A 191 -5.09 -20.03 -7.17
CA LEU A 191 -6.43 -20.58 -7.36
C LEU A 191 -6.45 -21.92 -8.12
N ARG A 192 -5.47 -22.22 -8.99
CA ARG A 192 -5.49 -23.47 -9.78
C ARG A 192 -5.40 -24.73 -8.92
N ASP A 193 -4.62 -24.64 -7.84
CA ASP A 193 -4.24 -25.81 -7.03
C ASP A 193 -4.89 -25.81 -5.63
N ILE A 194 -5.66 -24.77 -5.29
CA ILE A 194 -6.29 -24.63 -3.97
C ILE A 194 -7.50 -25.58 -3.82
N SER A 195 -7.62 -26.22 -2.66
CA SER A 195 -8.82 -27.00 -2.32
C SER A 195 -10.00 -26.11 -1.94
N LYS A 196 -11.23 -26.64 -2.01
CA LYS A 196 -12.44 -25.90 -1.59
C LYS A 196 -12.35 -25.53 -0.12
N GLU A 197 -11.89 -26.45 0.72
CA GLU A 197 -11.78 -26.28 2.17
C GLU A 197 -10.78 -25.17 2.50
N GLU A 198 -9.61 -25.19 1.85
CA GLU A 198 -8.57 -24.19 2.03
C GLU A 198 -9.00 -22.81 1.52
N LEU A 199 -9.66 -22.73 0.36
CA LEU A 199 -10.19 -21.46 -0.17
C LEU A 199 -11.28 -20.89 0.74
N THR A 200 -12.20 -21.73 1.22
CA THR A 200 -13.21 -21.31 2.20
C THR A 200 -12.56 -20.75 3.46
N GLY A 201 -11.59 -21.47 4.03
CA GLY A 201 -10.83 -21.05 5.21
C GLY A 201 -10.16 -19.69 5.01
N MET A 202 -9.43 -19.53 3.90
CA MET A 202 -8.79 -18.27 3.52
C MET A 202 -9.78 -17.10 3.44
N LEU A 203 -10.93 -17.28 2.77
CA LEU A 203 -11.94 -16.24 2.61
C LEU A 203 -12.51 -15.78 3.96
N ILE A 204 -12.73 -16.73 4.88
CA ILE A 204 -13.22 -16.46 6.23
C ILE A 204 -12.13 -15.75 7.05
N GLU A 205 -10.95 -16.35 7.17
CA GLU A 205 -9.89 -15.89 8.07
C GLU A 205 -9.30 -14.54 7.64
N ASN A 206 -9.15 -14.32 6.34
CA ASN A 206 -8.50 -13.11 5.82
C ASN A 206 -9.46 -11.95 5.55
N SER A 207 -10.77 -12.21 5.39
CA SER A 207 -11.71 -11.15 4.94
C SER A 207 -13.11 -11.19 5.53
N ASP A 208 -13.44 -12.15 6.40
CA ASP A 208 -14.78 -12.33 6.97
C ASP A 208 -15.87 -12.40 5.86
N GLU A 209 -15.62 -13.13 4.77
CA GLU A 209 -16.56 -13.23 3.64
C GLU A 209 -17.80 -14.07 4.01
N PRO A 210 -19.02 -13.49 4.00
CA PRO A 210 -20.23 -14.21 4.40
C PRO A 210 -20.64 -15.33 3.44
N TYR A 211 -20.25 -15.26 2.15
CA TYR A 211 -20.56 -16.27 1.14
C TYR A 211 -19.33 -17.10 0.77
N ALA A 212 -18.44 -17.33 1.74
CA ALA A 212 -17.15 -17.97 1.50
C ALA A 212 -17.31 -19.38 0.92
N GLU A 213 -18.24 -20.17 1.45
CA GLU A 213 -18.48 -21.55 0.99
C GLU A 213 -19.00 -21.58 -0.46
N GLU A 214 -19.98 -20.73 -0.79
CA GLU A 214 -20.58 -20.66 -2.13
C GLU A 214 -19.57 -20.17 -3.16
N ILE A 215 -18.78 -19.13 -2.82
CA ILE A 215 -17.76 -18.58 -3.71
C ILE A 215 -16.62 -19.59 -3.91
N ALA A 216 -16.17 -20.25 -2.85
CA ALA A 216 -15.11 -21.25 -2.95
C ALA A 216 -15.55 -22.45 -3.79
N GLU A 217 -16.80 -22.91 -3.63
CA GLU A 217 -17.37 -23.96 -4.46
C GLU A 217 -17.45 -23.57 -5.93
N ALA A 218 -17.97 -22.39 -6.25
CA ALA A 218 -18.07 -21.92 -7.63
C ALA A 218 -16.70 -21.78 -8.32
N ILE A 219 -15.71 -21.25 -7.60
CA ILE A 219 -14.34 -21.11 -8.11
C ILE A 219 -13.71 -22.48 -8.38
N THR A 220 -13.73 -23.37 -7.39
CA THR A 220 -13.10 -24.70 -7.50
C THR A 220 -13.83 -25.59 -8.51
N GLU A 221 -15.16 -25.52 -8.61
CA GLU A 221 -15.92 -26.26 -9.60
C GLU A 221 -15.61 -25.79 -11.02
N LYS A 222 -15.50 -24.48 -11.24
CA LYS A 222 -15.11 -23.91 -12.54
C LYS A 222 -13.74 -24.43 -12.98
N ILE A 223 -12.78 -24.47 -12.06
CA ILE A 223 -11.42 -24.98 -12.31
C ILE A 223 -11.45 -26.48 -12.59
N ARG A 224 -12.19 -27.26 -11.79
CA ARG A 224 -12.34 -28.72 -11.98
C ARG A 224 -12.94 -29.09 -13.35
N LYS A 225 -13.83 -28.25 -13.89
CA LYS A 225 -14.42 -28.40 -15.22
C LYS A 225 -13.49 -27.99 -16.37
N GLY A 226 -12.23 -27.63 -16.09
CA GLY A 226 -11.25 -27.17 -17.08
C GLY A 226 -11.36 -25.67 -17.41
N GLY A 227 -12.20 -24.93 -16.68
CA GLY A 227 -12.26 -23.47 -16.77
C GLY A 227 -11.03 -22.82 -16.17
N LYS A 228 -10.78 -21.56 -16.56
CA LYS A 228 -9.66 -20.77 -16.04
C LYS A 228 -10.14 -19.44 -15.48
N ILE A 229 -9.43 -18.96 -14.46
CA ILE A 229 -9.65 -17.65 -13.83
C ILE A 229 -8.30 -16.91 -13.87
N GLU A 230 -7.98 -16.36 -15.05
CA GLU A 230 -6.67 -15.72 -15.31
C GLU A 230 -6.74 -14.18 -15.19
N THR A 231 -7.94 -13.60 -15.15
CA THR A 231 -8.14 -12.14 -15.12
C THR A 231 -8.96 -11.68 -13.93
N THR A 232 -8.75 -10.43 -13.52
CA THR A 232 -9.49 -9.78 -12.43
C THR A 232 -11.00 -9.73 -12.69
N THR A 233 -11.40 -9.42 -13.93
CA THR A 233 -12.81 -9.43 -14.35
C THR A 233 -13.37 -10.83 -14.43
N GLY A 234 -12.56 -11.82 -14.81
CA GLY A 234 -12.96 -13.23 -14.80
C GLY A 234 -13.32 -13.75 -13.40
N LEU A 235 -12.53 -13.39 -12.38
CA LEU A 235 -12.86 -13.70 -10.99
C LEU A 235 -14.10 -12.93 -10.52
N HIS A 236 -14.18 -11.64 -10.85
CA HIS A 236 -15.35 -10.82 -10.50
C HIS A 236 -16.66 -11.38 -11.07
N GLN A 237 -16.63 -11.87 -12.31
CA GLN A 237 -17.79 -12.48 -12.96
C GLN A 237 -18.23 -13.77 -12.25
N VAL A 238 -17.29 -14.61 -11.81
CA VAL A 238 -17.63 -15.82 -11.01
C VAL A 238 -18.36 -15.43 -9.73
N ILE A 239 -17.90 -14.38 -9.04
CA ILE A 239 -18.56 -13.87 -7.83
C ILE A 239 -19.96 -13.33 -8.16
N GLU A 240 -20.11 -12.57 -9.25
CA GLU A 240 -21.40 -12.02 -9.68
C GLU A 240 -22.42 -13.12 -10.01
N GLU A 241 -22.01 -14.16 -10.74
CA GLU A 241 -22.83 -15.31 -11.09
C GLU A 241 -23.22 -16.12 -9.83
N THR A 242 -22.27 -16.34 -8.93
CA THR A 242 -22.50 -17.06 -7.66
C THR A 242 -23.55 -16.36 -6.81
N LEU A 243 -23.48 -15.03 -6.72
CA LEU A 243 -24.38 -14.23 -5.87
C LEU A 243 -25.71 -13.86 -6.56
N ALA A 244 -26.05 -14.49 -7.68
CA ALA A 244 -27.30 -14.26 -8.39
C ALA A 244 -28.55 -14.64 -7.56
N PHE A 245 -28.41 -15.51 -6.54
CA PHE A 245 -29.50 -15.83 -5.62
C PHE A 245 -29.91 -14.66 -4.71
N ILE A 246 -29.05 -13.65 -4.54
CA ILE A 246 -29.35 -12.47 -3.73
C ILE A 246 -30.40 -11.62 -4.44
N PRO A 247 -31.41 -11.08 -3.71
CA PRO A 247 -32.43 -10.19 -4.26
C PRO A 247 -31.82 -9.03 -5.05
N GLU A 248 -32.43 -8.69 -6.19
CA GLU A 248 -31.90 -7.70 -7.15
C GLU A 248 -31.56 -6.34 -6.50
N LYS A 249 -32.37 -5.90 -5.53
CA LYS A 249 -32.19 -4.64 -4.79
C LYS A 249 -30.89 -4.60 -3.98
N GLU A 250 -30.38 -5.74 -3.53
CA GLU A 250 -29.21 -5.86 -2.66
C GLU A 250 -27.99 -6.43 -3.41
N ARG A 251 -28.22 -7.16 -4.51
CA ARG A 251 -27.21 -7.90 -5.27
C ARG A 251 -26.01 -7.05 -5.65
N LYS A 252 -26.22 -5.83 -6.16
CA LYS A 252 -25.13 -4.96 -6.60
C LYS A 252 -24.16 -4.63 -5.46
N GLU A 253 -24.68 -4.36 -4.27
CA GLU A 253 -23.86 -4.03 -3.11
C GLU A 253 -23.19 -5.28 -2.52
N ALA A 254 -23.89 -6.41 -2.52
CA ALA A 254 -23.34 -7.70 -2.11
C ALA A 254 -22.15 -8.11 -3.01
N VAL A 255 -22.35 -8.12 -4.34
CA VAL A 255 -21.29 -8.42 -5.32
C VAL A 255 -20.09 -7.48 -5.16
N ARG A 256 -20.33 -6.18 -4.97
CA ARG A 256 -19.25 -5.22 -4.73
C ARG A 256 -18.45 -5.54 -3.47
N LYS A 257 -19.12 -5.83 -2.35
CA LYS A 257 -18.47 -6.14 -1.07
C LYS A 257 -17.74 -7.47 -1.10
N SER A 258 -18.35 -8.51 -1.66
CA SER A 258 -17.72 -9.82 -1.79
C SER A 258 -16.52 -9.79 -2.74
N SER A 259 -16.60 -9.02 -3.83
CA SER A 259 -15.42 -8.80 -4.68
C SER A 259 -14.28 -8.10 -3.95
N GLN A 260 -14.58 -7.13 -3.08
CA GLN A 260 -13.54 -6.48 -2.26
C GLN A 260 -12.90 -7.46 -1.27
N ARG A 261 -13.71 -8.29 -0.60
CA ARG A 261 -13.26 -9.26 0.39
C ARG A 261 -12.48 -10.43 -0.23
N VAL A 262 -12.96 -11.02 -1.33
CA VAL A 262 -12.26 -12.09 -2.05
C VAL A 262 -10.90 -11.60 -2.57
N PHE A 263 -10.84 -10.41 -3.18
CA PHE A 263 -9.56 -9.85 -3.61
C PHE A 263 -8.64 -9.54 -2.42
N GLN A 264 -9.18 -9.05 -1.31
CA GLN A 264 -8.42 -8.84 -0.08
C GLN A 264 -7.86 -10.15 0.48
N ALA A 265 -8.67 -11.20 0.57
CA ALA A 265 -8.26 -12.50 1.09
C ALA A 265 -7.15 -13.15 0.27
N LEU A 266 -7.31 -13.15 -1.06
CA LEU A 266 -6.29 -13.65 -1.99
C LEU A 266 -5.01 -12.81 -1.92
N ARG A 267 -5.12 -11.49 -1.79
CA ARG A 267 -3.97 -10.60 -1.65
C ARG A 267 -3.19 -10.88 -0.36
N ILE A 268 -3.91 -11.04 0.75
CA ILE A 268 -3.33 -11.37 2.05
C ILE A 268 -2.57 -12.69 1.99
N ASP A 269 -3.17 -13.73 1.39
CA ASP A 269 -2.55 -15.05 1.23
C ASP A 269 -1.33 -15.02 0.30
N VAL A 270 -1.46 -14.46 -0.90
CA VAL A 270 -0.36 -14.40 -1.90
C VAL A 270 0.87 -13.62 -1.39
N ASN A 271 0.65 -12.63 -0.52
CA ASN A 271 1.73 -11.80 0.03
C ASN A 271 2.12 -12.17 1.47
N ASN A 272 1.49 -13.19 2.08
CA ASN A 272 1.66 -13.57 3.49
C ASN A 272 1.57 -12.35 4.44
N GLU A 273 0.60 -11.46 4.22
CA GLU A 273 0.58 -10.13 4.85
C GLU A 273 0.52 -10.20 6.37
N PHE A 274 -0.18 -11.20 6.93
CA PHE A 274 -0.32 -11.34 8.38
C PHE A 274 0.93 -11.93 9.04
N GLU A 275 1.56 -12.91 8.41
CA GLU A 275 2.83 -13.50 8.87
C GLU A 275 3.93 -12.45 8.85
N VAL A 276 4.04 -11.72 7.75
CA VAL A 276 4.98 -10.60 7.58
C VAL A 276 4.75 -9.51 8.64
N LEU A 277 3.49 -9.14 8.90
CA LEU A 277 3.15 -8.19 9.95
C LEU A 277 3.47 -8.71 11.35
N TYR A 278 3.26 -10.00 11.60
CA TYR A 278 3.58 -10.63 12.88
C TYR A 278 5.09 -10.58 13.16
N ASP A 279 5.90 -11.04 12.22
CA ASP A 279 7.37 -11.03 12.33
C ASP A 279 7.92 -9.61 12.54
N PHE A 280 7.36 -8.65 11.81
CA PHE A 280 7.69 -7.23 12.00
C PHE A 280 7.38 -6.74 13.42
N LEU A 281 6.15 -6.97 13.89
CA LEU A 281 5.68 -6.52 15.20
C LEU A 281 6.43 -7.18 16.36
N ASP A 282 6.93 -8.40 16.16
CA ASP A 282 7.76 -9.12 17.14
C ASP A 282 9.14 -8.47 17.30
N LYS A 283 9.77 -8.13 16.17
CA LYS A 283 11.13 -7.55 16.12
C LYS A 283 11.18 -6.05 16.40
N LEU A 284 10.07 -5.34 16.14
CA LEU A 284 9.97 -3.89 16.18
C LEU A 284 10.48 -3.23 17.49
N PRO A 285 10.19 -3.72 18.70
CA PRO A 285 10.74 -3.12 19.92
C PRO A 285 12.28 -3.19 20.00
N GLY A 286 12.89 -4.22 19.41
CA GLY A 286 14.34 -4.45 19.45
C GLY A 286 15.14 -3.48 18.58
N VAL A 287 14.52 -2.95 17.52
CA VAL A 287 15.17 -2.04 16.56
C VAL A 287 15.02 -0.56 16.91
N LEU A 288 14.17 -0.23 17.88
CA LEU A 288 13.99 1.14 18.37
C LEU A 288 15.07 1.50 19.41
N LYS A 289 15.57 2.73 19.35
CA LYS A 289 16.35 3.33 20.43
C LYS A 289 15.48 3.52 21.68
N PRO A 290 16.05 3.64 22.89
CA PRO A 290 15.33 4.16 24.05
C PRO A 290 14.60 5.47 23.71
N GLY A 291 13.34 5.60 24.10
CA GLY A 291 12.48 6.74 23.74
C GLY A 291 12.02 6.77 22.27
N GLY A 292 12.50 5.84 21.43
CA GLY A 292 12.17 5.76 20.01
C GLY A 292 10.68 5.52 19.76
N LYS A 293 10.14 6.09 18.69
CA LYS A 293 8.69 6.13 18.42
C LYS A 293 8.32 5.29 17.21
N VAL A 294 7.16 4.65 17.25
CA VAL A 294 6.61 3.94 16.09
C VAL A 294 5.18 4.37 15.81
N ALA A 295 4.86 4.58 14.53
CA ALA A 295 3.50 4.80 14.04
C ALA A 295 3.16 3.77 12.95
N ILE A 296 1.99 3.15 13.06
CA ILE A 296 1.50 2.16 12.11
C ILE A 296 0.11 2.58 11.64
N LEU A 297 -0.07 2.74 10.33
CA LEU A 297 -1.36 2.90 9.67
C LEU A 297 -1.87 1.53 9.22
N THR A 298 -3.12 1.25 9.55
CA THR A 298 -3.83 0.00 9.19
C THR A 298 -5.10 0.35 8.43
N PHE A 299 -5.52 -0.51 7.51
CA PHE A 299 -6.65 -0.26 6.60
C PHE A 299 -7.78 -1.28 6.77
N HIS A 300 -7.52 -2.40 7.45
CA HIS A 300 -8.58 -3.34 7.82
C HIS A 300 -8.49 -3.80 9.28
N SER A 301 -9.55 -4.48 9.72
CA SER A 301 -9.71 -4.98 11.09
C SER A 301 -8.65 -5.99 11.50
N GLY A 302 -8.23 -6.87 10.57
CA GLY A 302 -7.19 -7.88 10.80
C GLY A 302 -5.86 -7.28 11.23
N GLU A 303 -5.31 -6.36 10.43
CA GLU A 303 -4.10 -5.59 10.75
C GLU A 303 -4.22 -4.85 12.07
N ASP A 304 -5.28 -4.04 12.24
CA ASP A 304 -5.51 -3.23 13.44
C ASP A 304 -5.55 -4.09 14.72
N ARG A 305 -6.12 -5.29 14.63
CA ARG A 305 -6.17 -6.26 15.72
C ARG A 305 -4.79 -6.79 16.08
N LEU A 306 -3.96 -7.13 15.09
CA LEU A 306 -2.59 -7.61 15.30
C LEU A 306 -1.72 -6.52 15.95
N VAL A 307 -1.72 -5.31 15.40
CA VAL A 307 -0.97 -4.16 15.95
C VAL A 307 -1.41 -3.88 17.38
N LYS A 308 -2.72 -3.81 17.64
CA LYS A 308 -3.26 -3.58 18.99
C LYS A 308 -2.84 -4.66 19.97
N LYS A 309 -2.84 -5.93 19.56
CA LYS A 309 -2.45 -7.06 20.41
C LYS A 309 -0.96 -6.99 20.74
N SER A 310 -0.11 -6.81 19.75
CA SER A 310 1.35 -6.67 19.92
C SER A 310 1.69 -5.50 20.84
N PHE A 311 1.15 -4.30 20.59
CA PHE A 311 1.47 -3.12 21.42
C PHE A 311 1.06 -3.32 22.88
N LYS A 312 -0.11 -3.94 23.14
CA LYS A 312 -0.54 -4.27 24.50
C LYS A 312 0.38 -5.30 25.17
N GLN A 313 0.82 -6.32 24.43
CA GLN A 313 1.74 -7.32 24.92
C GLN A 313 3.08 -6.67 25.31
N TRP A 314 3.70 -5.94 24.39
CA TRP A 314 5.00 -5.31 24.65
C TRP A 314 4.96 -4.21 25.69
N LYS A 315 3.82 -3.53 25.87
CA LYS A 315 3.62 -2.64 27.02
C LYS A 315 3.56 -3.39 28.35
N LYS A 316 2.88 -4.55 28.38
CA LYS A 316 2.82 -5.40 29.59
C LYS A 316 4.20 -5.94 29.96
N GLU A 317 5.02 -6.25 28.96
CA GLU A 317 6.39 -6.76 29.13
C GLU A 317 7.43 -5.65 29.38
N GLY A 318 7.00 -4.37 29.41
CA GLY A 318 7.88 -3.24 29.72
C GLY A 318 8.75 -2.76 28.56
N LEU A 319 8.63 -3.34 27.36
CA LEU A 319 9.36 -2.87 26.19
C LEU A 319 8.81 -1.54 25.66
N TYR A 320 7.50 -1.30 25.79
CA TYR A 320 6.89 0.01 25.51
C TYR A 320 6.50 0.73 26.78
N SER A 321 6.92 2.00 26.91
CA SER A 321 6.49 2.90 27.98
C SER A 321 5.05 3.36 27.75
N GLU A 322 4.74 3.73 26.50
CA GLU A 322 3.43 4.22 26.11
C GLU A 322 2.94 3.62 24.80
N ILE A 323 1.62 3.45 24.69
CA ILE A 323 0.94 3.01 23.48
C ILE A 323 -0.35 3.81 23.32
N ALA A 324 -0.78 3.99 22.08
CA ALA A 324 -2.06 4.61 21.75
C ALA A 324 -3.23 3.87 22.42
N LYS A 325 -3.91 4.52 23.37
CA LYS A 325 -5.13 3.99 24.01
C LYS A 325 -6.28 3.94 23.00
N ASP A 326 -6.45 5.06 22.31
CA ASP A 326 -7.44 5.24 21.26
C ASP A 326 -6.78 5.25 19.89
N VAL A 327 -7.58 4.91 18.88
CA VAL A 327 -7.13 4.92 17.49
C VAL A 327 -7.24 6.32 16.92
N ILE A 328 -6.18 6.82 16.29
CA ILE A 328 -6.22 8.07 15.55
C ILE A 328 -6.83 7.78 14.17
N ARG A 329 -7.77 8.62 13.74
CA ARG A 329 -8.46 8.48 12.46
C ARG A 329 -8.29 9.75 11.64
N PRO A 330 -8.20 9.64 10.30
CA PRO A 330 -8.18 10.79 9.42
C PRO A 330 -9.35 11.73 9.67
N SER A 331 -9.09 13.03 9.54
CA SER A 331 -10.13 14.05 9.68
C SER A 331 -11.22 13.89 8.61
N LYS A 332 -12.41 14.46 8.86
CA LYS A 332 -13.49 14.51 7.85
C LYS A 332 -13.05 15.19 6.56
N GLU A 333 -12.25 16.25 6.67
CA GLU A 333 -11.69 16.98 5.53
C GLU A 333 -10.72 16.12 4.73
N GLU A 334 -9.85 15.37 5.40
CA GLU A 334 -8.94 14.43 4.75
C GLU A 334 -9.71 13.30 4.06
N CYS A 335 -10.72 12.72 4.72
CA CYS A 335 -11.58 11.69 4.10
C CYS A 335 -12.36 12.20 2.89
N PHE A 336 -12.68 13.50 2.85
CA PHE A 336 -13.30 14.14 1.69
C PHE A 336 -12.32 14.30 0.54
N ARG A 337 -11.08 14.73 0.82
CA ARG A 337 -10.03 14.92 -0.19
C ARG A 337 -9.45 13.60 -0.70
N ASN A 338 -9.38 12.59 0.17
CA ASN A 338 -8.85 11.27 -0.11
C ASN A 338 -9.80 10.19 0.43
N SER A 339 -10.67 9.67 -0.44
CA SER A 339 -11.60 8.61 -0.08
C SER A 339 -10.93 7.34 0.46
N ARG A 340 -9.64 7.10 0.15
CA ARG A 340 -8.86 5.95 0.64
C ARG A 340 -8.54 6.07 2.14
N ALA A 341 -8.63 7.27 2.73
CA ALA A 341 -8.37 7.51 4.14
C ALA A 341 -9.51 7.02 5.08
N LYS A 342 -10.71 6.77 4.55
CA LYS A 342 -11.91 6.52 5.38
C LYS A 342 -11.77 5.34 6.35
N CYS A 343 -11.05 4.30 5.95
CA CYS A 343 -10.88 3.10 6.75
C CYS A 343 -9.60 3.12 7.60
N THR A 344 -8.74 4.11 7.40
CA THR A 344 -7.42 4.16 8.02
C THR A 344 -7.51 4.37 9.53
N LYS A 345 -6.61 3.70 10.22
CA LYS A 345 -6.44 3.71 11.66
C LYS A 345 -4.95 3.81 11.96
N MET A 346 -4.56 4.89 12.62
CA MET A 346 -3.21 5.09 13.12
C MET A 346 -3.11 4.61 14.57
N ARG A 347 -2.11 3.77 14.85
CA ARG A 347 -1.68 3.40 16.20
C ARG A 347 -0.22 3.75 16.37
N TRP A 348 0.18 4.01 17.60
CA TRP A 348 1.56 4.34 17.92
C TRP A 348 2.01 3.73 19.24
N ALA A 349 3.33 3.61 19.41
CA ALA A 349 3.99 3.19 20.64
C ALA A 349 5.32 3.94 20.81
N ILE A 350 5.79 4.02 22.06
CA ILE A 350 7.08 4.61 22.44
C ILE A 350 7.89 3.53 23.16
N ARG A 351 9.14 3.33 22.73
CA ARG A 351 10.09 2.44 23.38
C ARG A 351 10.38 2.95 24.78
N ALA A 352 10.38 2.05 25.77
CA ALA A 352 10.79 2.40 27.12
C ALA A 352 12.23 2.93 27.14
N GLU A 353 12.45 3.97 27.96
CA GLU A 353 13.79 4.34 28.43
C GLU A 353 14.29 3.16 29.29
N GLU A 354 15.53 2.72 29.11
CA GLU A 354 16.11 1.60 29.90
C GLU A 354 16.06 1.83 31.40
#